data_AF-A0A2I1D8K7-F1
#
_entry.id   AF-A0A2I1D8K7-F1
#
_cell.length_a   1.000
_cell.length_b   1.000
_cell.length_c   1.000
_cell.angle_alpha   90.00
_cell.angle_beta   90.00
_cell.angle_gamma   90.00
#
_symmetry.space_group_name_H-M   'P 1'
#
loop_
_entity.id
_entity.type
_entity.pdbx_description
1 polymer ?
#
loop_
_entity_poly.entity_id
_entity_poly.type
_entity_poly.pdbx_seq_one_letter_code
_entity_poly.pdbx_strand_id
1 'polypeptide(L)'
;MKAIGDMDESISGSESSSSEEEDPSQLASLLKKQAKLSQTADDEEAPKKRSGGKHPLFWFSSSLFPSNYSLGIYRALFSNAEQDEPAHFVDTLKKKQLTPIDPQKNGNQGQGASPSSTPHFFMCMIGGGHFAAMIVALAPEIQRKQGGFVERQARVIAHKTFHRYTTRRKQGGSQSASDASRGAAHSAGSSLRRYNEAALEKEVRDLLKDWRGEIDSAEKLFVRATGSTNRRILFGQYDGQVLKQNDPRLRGFPFSTRRATQGELMRCFKELTRVQVSQVDQAALAAAEAKQQGETSKPSTPRPQPQKPKLSKEEEAALLHTTQIQALIRRSKIPALMSYLSKNSIPSSFTFLPSDSQQNFRAPTALHLASNLNAPSVVSALLLKADADPTTANGEGKTPFELAGDRATRDAFRVARHEIGETKWDWDAAKVPSPISKTDAESRMEREKKTAEEDEAKRRKTEMERLKREDAAKAASQESKRPGRTLASVEKTANERREEEMRGMTPEMRMRLERERRARAAEERFRRMQQS
;
A
#
# COMPACT_ATOMS: atom_id res chain seq x y z
N MET A 1 -2.55 16.52 67.02
CA MET A 1 -3.88 16.15 66.52
C MET A 1 -3.78 14.79 65.83
N LYS A 2 -4.48 13.79 66.38
CA LYS A 2 -4.88 12.47 65.82
C LYS A 2 -5.56 12.65 64.43
N ALA A 3 -5.74 11.71 63.50
CA ALA A 3 -5.57 10.25 63.31
C ALA A 3 -5.55 10.02 61.76
N ILE A 4 -4.86 9.02 61.19
CA ILE A 4 -5.31 7.64 60.83
C ILE A 4 -6.81 7.51 60.49
N GLY A 5 -7.13 6.92 59.33
CA GLY A 5 -8.44 6.32 59.07
C GLY A 5 -8.72 6.01 57.59
N ASP A 6 -8.29 4.84 57.14
CA ASP A 6 -9.05 4.03 56.17
C ASP A 6 -10.45 3.76 56.74
N MET A 7 -11.50 3.80 55.91
CA MET A 7 -12.61 2.84 55.95
C MET A 7 -13.59 3.02 54.78
N ASP A 8 -13.63 1.96 53.99
CA ASP A 8 -14.76 1.32 53.32
C ASP A 8 -16.16 1.69 53.86
N GLU A 9 -17.08 2.08 52.97
CA GLU A 9 -18.52 1.84 53.12
C GLU A 9 -19.19 1.55 51.76
N SER A 10 -19.55 0.26 51.59
CA SER A 10 -20.80 -0.29 51.05
C SER A 10 -21.20 0.04 49.59
N ILE A 11 -21.18 -0.92 48.65
CA ILE A 11 -22.10 -2.09 48.47
C ILE A 11 -23.59 -1.73 48.64
N SER A 12 -24.30 -1.67 47.51
CA SER A 12 -25.71 -2.13 47.31
C SER A 12 -26.18 -1.71 45.90
N GLY A 13 -26.18 -2.61 44.91
CA GLY A 13 -27.39 -3.21 44.34
C GLY A 13 -27.64 -2.62 42.93
N SER A 14 -28.03 -3.30 41.86
CA SER A 14 -28.46 -4.68 41.64
C SER A 14 -28.31 -5.01 40.16
N GLU A 15 -28.37 -6.30 39.89
CA GLU A 15 -28.34 -6.99 38.62
C GLU A 15 -29.44 -6.50 37.67
N SER A 16 -29.11 -6.30 36.39
CA SER A 16 -30.06 -6.51 35.31
C SER A 16 -29.32 -6.99 34.06
N SER A 17 -29.45 -8.28 33.83
CA SER A 17 -29.07 -9.00 32.62
C SER A 17 -30.06 -8.63 31.51
N SER A 18 -29.64 -7.82 30.53
CA SER A 18 -30.33 -7.71 29.24
C SER A 18 -29.56 -8.52 28.20
N SER A 19 -29.94 -9.78 28.08
CA SER A 19 -29.63 -10.65 26.94
C SER A 19 -30.33 -10.10 25.70
N GLU A 20 -29.56 -9.49 24.80
CA GLU A 20 -30.00 -9.24 23.42
C GLU A 20 -29.90 -10.57 22.65
N GLU A 21 -31.03 -11.29 22.59
CA GLU A 21 -31.19 -12.38 21.64
C GLU A 21 -31.30 -11.81 20.22
N GLU A 22 -30.31 -12.13 19.38
CA GLU A 22 -30.35 -11.86 17.95
C GLU A 22 -31.43 -12.72 17.29
N ASP A 23 -32.56 -12.09 16.97
CA ASP A 23 -33.75 -12.70 16.40
C ASP A 23 -33.49 -13.29 14.98
N PRO A 24 -33.61 -14.62 14.75
CA PRO A 24 -33.31 -15.29 13.48
C PRO A 24 -34.26 -14.92 12.32
N SER A 25 -35.29 -14.12 12.60
CA SER A 25 -36.27 -13.66 11.61
C SER A 25 -35.74 -12.60 10.63
N GLN A 26 -34.70 -11.83 11.00
CA GLN A 26 -34.12 -10.82 10.11
C GLN A 26 -33.29 -11.44 8.97
N LEU A 27 -32.60 -12.55 9.24
CA LEU A 27 -31.81 -13.30 8.27
C LEU A 27 -32.68 -14.03 7.24
N ALA A 28 -33.83 -14.58 7.69
CA ALA A 28 -34.83 -15.17 6.80
C ALA A 28 -35.51 -14.11 5.90
N SER A 29 -35.68 -12.87 6.38
CA SER A 29 -36.20 -11.75 5.58
C SER A 29 -35.20 -11.29 4.49
N LEU A 30 -33.90 -11.36 4.78
CA LEU A 30 -32.82 -11.04 3.84
C LEU A 30 -32.67 -12.14 2.76
N LEU A 31 -32.80 -13.40 3.15
CA LEU A 31 -32.81 -14.54 2.21
C LEU A 31 -34.04 -14.55 1.30
N LYS A 32 -35.23 -14.21 1.82
CA LYS A 32 -36.43 -14.02 0.98
C LYS A 32 -36.29 -12.82 0.03
N LYS A 33 -35.62 -11.73 0.43
CA LYS A 33 -35.31 -10.59 -0.46
C LYS A 33 -34.26 -10.94 -1.52
N GLN A 34 -33.28 -11.79 -1.23
CA GLN A 34 -32.33 -12.27 -2.23
C GLN A 34 -32.95 -13.29 -3.20
N ALA A 35 -33.87 -14.13 -2.73
CA ALA A 35 -34.59 -15.07 -3.60
C ALA A 35 -35.60 -14.38 -4.52
N LYS A 36 -36.30 -13.35 -4.03
CA LYS A 36 -37.30 -12.59 -4.81
C LYS A 36 -36.69 -11.63 -5.85
N LEU A 37 -35.37 -11.41 -5.80
CA LEU A 37 -34.65 -10.62 -6.82
C LEU A 37 -34.26 -11.45 -8.06
N SER A 38 -34.50 -12.76 -8.06
CA SER A 38 -34.17 -13.66 -9.18
C SER A 38 -35.33 -13.97 -10.12
N GLN A 39 -36.55 -13.50 -9.80
CA GLN A 39 -37.74 -13.70 -10.61
C GLN A 39 -38.60 -12.43 -10.58
N THR A 40 -38.42 -11.57 -11.58
CA THR A 40 -39.37 -10.64 -12.24
C THR A 40 -38.59 -9.41 -12.72
N ALA A 41 -38.43 -9.29 -14.03
CA ALA A 41 -38.15 -8.03 -14.70
C ALA A 41 -39.51 -7.41 -15.08
N ASP A 42 -39.77 -6.18 -14.66
CA ASP A 42 -40.14 -5.04 -15.52
C ASP A 42 -40.54 -3.81 -14.69
N ASP A 43 -40.12 -2.65 -15.20
CA ASP A 43 -40.48 -1.25 -14.93
C ASP A 43 -40.80 -0.77 -13.50
N GLU A 44 -39.92 0.11 -12.98
CA GLU A 44 -40.26 1.41 -12.39
C GLU A 44 -38.98 2.13 -11.89
N GLU A 45 -39.00 3.45 -11.98
CA GLU A 45 -37.86 4.35 -11.96
C GLU A 45 -37.42 4.70 -10.51
N ALA A 46 -36.21 4.28 -10.09
CA ALA A 46 -35.58 4.75 -8.84
C ALA A 46 -34.04 4.53 -8.82
N PRO A 47 -33.26 5.38 -8.11
CA PRO A 47 -31.86 5.63 -8.43
C PRO A 47 -30.93 4.49 -7.97
N LYS A 48 -30.20 3.91 -8.94
CA LYS A 48 -29.28 2.80 -8.72
C LYS A 48 -28.04 3.22 -7.94
N LYS A 49 -27.87 2.66 -6.73
CA LYS A 49 -26.59 2.60 -6.00
C LYS A 49 -25.52 1.97 -6.91
N ARG A 50 -24.51 2.76 -7.30
CA ARG A 50 -23.36 2.33 -8.12
C ARG A 50 -22.46 1.37 -7.34
N SER A 51 -22.71 0.07 -7.45
CA SER A 51 -21.82 -0.98 -6.90
C SER A 51 -21.68 -2.16 -7.87
N GLY A 52 -21.20 -1.86 -9.06
CA GLY A 52 -20.65 -2.79 -10.05
C GLY A 52 -19.78 -1.96 -10.99
N GLY A 53 -18.48 -2.23 -11.05
CA GLY A 53 -17.54 -1.41 -11.83
C GLY A 53 -17.90 -1.45 -13.31
N LYS A 54 -18.21 -0.29 -13.92
CA LYS A 54 -18.39 -0.19 -15.39
C LYS A 54 -17.13 -0.72 -16.08
N HIS A 55 -17.29 -1.49 -17.17
CA HIS A 55 -16.17 -2.02 -17.95
C HIS A 55 -15.21 -0.89 -18.38
N PRO A 56 -13.87 -1.02 -18.26
CA PRO A 56 -12.95 0.11 -18.45
C PRO A 56 -12.88 0.65 -19.89
N LEU A 57 -13.33 -0.13 -20.87
CA LEU A 57 -13.36 0.22 -22.30
C LEU A 57 -14.80 0.39 -22.80
N PHE A 58 -14.96 1.31 -23.75
CA PHE A 58 -16.05 1.32 -24.72
C PHE A 58 -15.59 0.58 -25.98
N TRP A 59 -16.42 -0.32 -26.49
CA TRP A 59 -16.14 -1.07 -27.71
C TRP A 59 -16.95 -0.49 -28.87
N PHE A 60 -16.30 -0.28 -29.99
CA PHE A 60 -16.85 0.25 -31.24
C PHE A 60 -16.67 -0.78 -32.35
N SER A 61 -17.67 -0.90 -33.21
CA SER A 61 -17.61 -1.64 -34.46
C SER A 61 -17.61 -0.65 -35.63
N SER A 62 -17.03 -1.06 -36.76
CA SER A 62 -17.08 -0.29 -38.01
C SER A 62 -17.28 -1.25 -39.16
N SER A 63 -18.06 -0.84 -40.16
CA SER A 63 -18.27 -1.59 -41.40
C SER A 63 -17.01 -1.75 -42.25
N LEU A 64 -15.96 -0.98 -41.97
CA LEU A 64 -14.65 -1.10 -42.64
C LEU A 64 -13.84 -2.29 -42.16
N PHE A 65 -14.14 -2.84 -40.99
CA PHE A 65 -13.48 -4.02 -40.45
C PHE A 65 -14.46 -5.19 -40.45
N PRO A 66 -13.98 -6.44 -40.57
CA PRO A 66 -14.87 -7.59 -40.44
C PRO A 66 -15.47 -7.65 -39.04
N SER A 67 -16.65 -8.26 -38.92
CA SER A 67 -17.49 -8.24 -37.70
C SER A 67 -16.84 -8.89 -36.47
N ASN A 68 -15.76 -9.63 -36.67
CA ASN A 68 -14.91 -10.17 -35.61
C ASN A 68 -13.96 -9.14 -35.01
N TYR A 69 -13.82 -7.93 -35.55
CA TYR A 69 -12.97 -6.88 -34.98
C TYR A 69 -13.79 -5.87 -34.17
N SER A 70 -13.30 -5.55 -32.98
CA SER A 70 -13.85 -4.52 -32.11
C SER A 70 -12.74 -3.56 -31.67
N LEU A 71 -13.02 -2.27 -31.73
CA LEU A 71 -12.10 -1.20 -31.35
C LEU A 71 -12.44 -0.71 -29.95
N GLY A 72 -11.50 -0.83 -29.01
CA GLY A 72 -11.65 -0.45 -27.62
C GLY A 72 -11.04 0.92 -27.34
N ILE A 73 -11.79 1.78 -26.65
CA ILE A 73 -11.31 3.08 -26.19
C ILE A 73 -11.62 3.22 -24.70
N TYR A 74 -10.65 3.71 -23.92
CA TYR A 74 -10.81 3.82 -22.47
C TYR A 74 -11.90 4.82 -22.09
N ARG A 75 -12.81 4.39 -21.22
CA ARG A 75 -13.86 5.27 -20.67
C ARG A 75 -13.28 6.50 -19.97
N ALA A 76 -12.11 6.36 -19.37
CA ALA A 76 -11.43 7.41 -18.62
C ALA A 76 -11.06 8.63 -19.47
N LEU A 77 -10.99 8.51 -20.80
CA LEU A 77 -10.76 9.63 -21.71
C LEU A 77 -11.98 10.56 -21.86
N PHE A 78 -13.18 10.04 -21.58
CA PHE A 78 -14.42 10.80 -21.70
C PHE A 78 -14.74 11.53 -20.38
N SER A 79 -15.33 12.71 -20.50
CA SER A 79 -15.96 13.43 -19.38
C SER A 79 -17.17 12.64 -18.85
N ASN A 80 -17.64 12.97 -17.65
CA ASN A 80 -18.80 12.26 -17.09
C ASN A 80 -20.07 12.52 -17.94
N ALA A 81 -20.26 13.76 -18.41
CA ALA A 81 -21.36 14.12 -19.30
C ALA A 81 -21.27 13.38 -20.64
N GLU A 82 -20.07 13.33 -21.25
CA GLU A 82 -19.85 12.57 -22.49
C GLU A 82 -20.21 11.09 -22.31
N GLN A 83 -19.90 10.48 -21.15
CA GLN A 83 -20.19 9.07 -20.87
C GLN A 83 -21.69 8.74 -20.73
N ASP A 84 -22.53 9.73 -20.43
CA ASP A 84 -23.96 9.55 -20.24
C ASP A 84 -24.72 9.70 -21.58
N GLU A 85 -24.06 10.15 -22.65
CA GLU A 85 -24.61 10.33 -24.01
C GLU A 85 -23.95 9.39 -25.04
N PRO A 86 -24.28 8.09 -25.06
CA PRO A 86 -23.60 7.12 -25.92
C PRO A 86 -23.78 7.37 -27.43
N ALA A 87 -24.85 8.06 -27.83
CA ALA A 87 -25.13 8.41 -29.23
C ALA A 87 -24.06 9.32 -29.85
N HIS A 88 -23.37 10.14 -29.04
CA HIS A 88 -22.41 11.15 -29.50
C HIS A 88 -20.95 10.76 -29.29
N PHE A 89 -20.66 9.49 -28.96
CA PHE A 89 -19.28 9.04 -28.74
C PHE A 89 -18.39 9.22 -29.97
N VAL A 90 -18.89 8.88 -31.16
CA VAL A 90 -18.11 9.00 -32.40
C VAL A 90 -17.79 10.46 -32.70
N ASP A 91 -18.74 11.37 -32.51
CA ASP A 91 -18.53 12.80 -32.74
C ASP A 91 -17.57 13.40 -31.72
N THR A 92 -17.69 12.98 -30.45
CA THR A 92 -16.75 13.34 -29.38
C THR A 92 -15.34 12.87 -29.71
N LEU A 93 -15.18 11.65 -30.20
CA LEU A 93 -13.88 11.11 -30.61
C LEU A 93 -13.29 11.89 -31.78
N LYS A 94 -14.08 12.21 -32.80
CA LYS A 94 -13.64 13.06 -33.93
C LYS A 94 -13.17 14.43 -33.44
N LYS A 95 -13.90 15.08 -32.52
CA LYS A 95 -13.51 16.38 -31.93
C LYS A 95 -12.20 16.30 -31.14
N LYS A 96 -11.89 15.15 -30.54
CA LYS A 96 -10.65 14.93 -29.78
C LYS A 96 -9.44 14.55 -30.65
N GLN A 97 -9.60 14.39 -31.96
CA GLN A 97 -8.49 14.16 -32.88
C GLN A 97 -7.77 15.47 -33.17
N LEU A 98 -6.55 15.60 -32.65
CA LEU A 98 -5.71 16.78 -32.83
C LEU A 98 -4.75 16.61 -34.01
N THR A 99 -4.47 17.71 -34.69
CA THR A 99 -3.46 17.76 -35.74
C THR A 99 -2.06 17.63 -35.12
N PRO A 100 -1.16 16.80 -35.71
CA PRO A 100 0.21 16.72 -35.24
C PRO A 100 0.95 18.05 -35.39
N ILE A 101 1.82 18.38 -34.44
CA ILE A 101 2.66 19.57 -34.45
C ILE A 101 3.94 19.28 -35.25
N ASP A 102 4.25 20.12 -36.24
CA ASP A 102 5.53 20.08 -36.97
C ASP A 102 6.48 21.17 -36.41
N PRO A 103 7.55 20.78 -35.68
CA PRO A 103 8.47 21.74 -35.08
C PRO A 103 9.22 22.58 -36.13
N GLN A 104 9.37 22.12 -37.39
CA GLN A 104 10.05 22.88 -38.45
C GLN A 104 9.19 24.00 -39.05
N LYS A 105 7.85 23.88 -39.02
CA LYS A 105 6.95 24.95 -39.51
C LYS A 105 6.81 26.11 -38.53
N ASN A 106 6.97 25.85 -37.23
CA ASN A 106 6.81 26.87 -36.18
C ASN A 106 8.03 27.81 -36.03
N GLY A 107 9.16 27.53 -36.70
CA GLY A 107 10.33 28.42 -36.68
C GLY A 107 10.17 29.71 -37.49
N ASN A 108 9.12 29.82 -38.32
CA ASN A 108 8.95 30.92 -39.27
C ASN A 108 7.71 31.80 -39.01
N GLN A 109 7.03 31.64 -37.87
CA GLN A 109 5.98 32.57 -37.43
C GLN A 109 6.55 33.47 -36.34
N GLY A 110 6.65 34.75 -36.66
CA GLY A 110 7.18 35.80 -35.80
C GLY A 110 6.45 35.91 -34.45
N GLN A 111 7.21 36.42 -33.49
CA GLN A 111 6.76 36.91 -32.19
C GLN A 111 5.44 37.67 -32.33
N GLY A 112 4.32 37.10 -31.86
CA GLY A 112 3.02 37.79 -31.95
C GLY A 112 1.79 36.97 -31.58
N ALA A 113 1.86 35.63 -31.57
CA ALA A 113 0.80 34.80 -31.02
C ALA A 113 1.29 34.17 -29.71
N SER A 114 0.65 34.51 -28.59
CA SER A 114 0.73 33.70 -27.38
C SER A 114 0.47 32.24 -27.76
N PRO A 115 1.25 31.26 -27.27
CA PRO A 115 0.96 29.86 -27.57
C PRO A 115 -0.42 29.58 -27.00
N SER A 116 -1.42 29.43 -27.86
CA SER A 116 -2.69 28.87 -27.46
C SER A 116 -2.37 27.53 -26.79
N SER A 117 -2.65 27.44 -25.48
CA SER A 117 -2.22 26.31 -24.66
C SER A 117 -2.64 25.02 -25.31
N THR A 118 -1.67 24.22 -25.77
CA THR A 118 -1.98 22.93 -26.41
C THR A 118 -2.66 22.04 -25.38
N PRO A 119 -3.80 21.41 -25.71
CA PRO A 119 -4.47 20.49 -24.79
C PRO A 119 -3.49 19.45 -24.26
N HIS A 120 -3.50 19.25 -22.95
CA HIS A 120 -2.53 18.39 -22.28
C HIS A 120 -3.17 17.65 -21.10
N PHE A 121 -2.52 16.56 -20.71
CA PHE A 121 -2.86 15.80 -19.51
C PHE A 121 -1.79 16.01 -18.44
N PHE A 122 -2.24 16.05 -17.19
CA PHE A 122 -1.38 15.87 -16.03
C PHE A 122 -1.47 14.41 -15.57
N MET A 123 -0.33 13.77 -15.39
CA MET A 123 -0.23 12.38 -14.97
C MET A 123 0.72 12.27 -13.77
N CYS A 124 0.27 11.63 -12.70
CA CYS A 124 1.02 11.55 -11.45
C CYS A 124 0.89 10.15 -10.81
N MET A 125 2.03 9.63 -10.33
CA MET A 125 2.11 8.38 -9.60
C MET A 125 2.96 8.56 -8.34
N ILE A 126 2.41 8.16 -7.20
CA ILE A 126 3.11 8.17 -5.91
C ILE A 126 2.90 6.83 -5.20
N GLY A 127 4.00 6.24 -4.71
CA GLY A 127 3.95 4.97 -3.98
C GLY A 127 5.32 4.40 -3.62
N GLY A 128 5.42 3.83 -2.42
CA GLY A 128 6.63 3.17 -1.94
C GLY A 128 7.87 4.08 -1.86
N GLY A 129 7.67 5.39 -1.67
CA GLY A 129 8.74 6.39 -1.66
C GLY A 129 9.12 6.93 -3.05
N HIS A 130 8.56 6.36 -4.12
CA HIS A 130 8.73 6.86 -5.49
C HIS A 130 7.64 7.86 -5.84
N PHE A 131 8.05 8.94 -6.49
CA PHE A 131 7.17 9.91 -7.09
C PHE A 131 7.56 10.14 -8.55
N ALA A 132 6.56 10.18 -9.43
CA ALA A 132 6.71 10.57 -10.82
C ALA A 132 5.50 11.43 -11.22
N ALA A 133 5.75 12.58 -11.82
CA ALA A 133 4.73 13.43 -12.44
C ALA A 133 5.17 13.88 -13.83
N MET A 134 4.20 14.05 -14.71
CA MET A 134 4.40 14.41 -16.11
C MET A 134 3.22 15.24 -16.62
N ILE A 135 3.52 16.31 -17.34
CA ILE A 135 2.59 17.08 -18.16
C ILE A 135 2.91 16.75 -19.61
N VAL A 136 1.92 16.23 -20.34
CA VAL A 136 2.10 15.70 -21.70
C VAL A 136 1.06 16.29 -22.63
N ALA A 137 1.51 16.83 -23.77
CA ALA A 137 0.64 17.38 -24.79
C ALA A 137 -0.12 16.25 -25.51
N LEU A 138 -1.39 16.49 -25.82
CA LEU A 138 -2.24 15.55 -26.56
C LEU A 138 -1.94 15.55 -28.06
N ALA A 139 -1.53 16.69 -28.61
CA ALA A 139 -1.11 16.76 -29.99
C ALA A 139 0.28 16.10 -30.14
N PRO A 140 0.40 15.06 -31.00
CA PRO A 140 1.69 14.40 -31.21
C PRO A 140 2.63 15.30 -31.98
N GLU A 141 3.92 15.20 -31.70
CA GLU A 141 4.98 15.89 -32.42
C GLU A 141 5.52 15.01 -33.55
N ILE A 142 5.71 15.58 -34.73
CA ILE A 142 6.28 14.89 -35.87
C ILE A 142 7.81 14.91 -35.75
N GLN A 143 8.43 13.73 -35.72
CA GLN A 143 9.87 13.56 -35.87
C GLN A 143 10.19 12.91 -37.23
N ARG A 144 10.99 13.59 -38.04
CA ARG A 144 11.48 13.07 -39.31
C ARG A 144 12.83 12.39 -39.08
N LYS A 145 12.89 11.07 -39.27
CA LYS A 145 14.14 10.31 -39.20
C LYS A 145 14.83 10.26 -40.57
N GLN A 146 16.14 9.99 -40.58
CA GLN A 146 16.90 9.76 -41.81
C GLN A 146 16.22 8.68 -42.65
N GLY A 147 16.03 8.93 -43.94
CA GLY A 147 15.27 8.06 -44.85
C GLY A 147 13.80 8.45 -45.07
N GLY A 148 13.34 9.61 -44.58
CA GLY A 148 12.00 10.13 -44.87
C GLY A 148 10.87 9.53 -44.02
N PHE A 149 11.20 8.69 -43.02
CA PHE A 149 10.20 8.12 -42.12
C PHE A 149 9.69 9.17 -41.13
N VAL A 150 8.37 9.37 -41.13
CA VAL A 150 7.67 10.34 -40.27
C VAL A 150 7.09 9.59 -39.07
N GLU A 151 7.70 9.75 -37.89
CA GLU A 151 7.23 9.14 -36.65
C GLU A 151 6.47 10.17 -35.80
N ARG A 152 5.30 9.78 -35.27
CA ARG A 152 4.53 10.59 -34.32
C ARG A 152 4.95 10.23 -32.90
N GLN A 153 5.51 11.19 -32.17
CA GLN A 153 5.94 10.99 -30.80
C GLN A 153 5.11 11.85 -29.83
N ALA A 154 4.86 11.31 -28.63
CA ALA A 154 4.23 12.07 -27.55
C ALA A 154 5.20 13.15 -27.03
N ARG A 155 4.74 14.40 -26.97
CA ARG A 155 5.52 15.55 -26.51
C ARG A 155 5.32 15.78 -25.01
N VAL A 156 6.39 15.63 -24.25
CA VAL A 156 6.38 15.90 -22.80
C VAL A 156 6.68 17.38 -22.58
N ILE A 157 5.76 18.11 -21.97
CA ILE A 157 5.90 19.53 -21.65
C ILE A 157 6.81 19.69 -20.42
N ALA A 158 6.55 18.90 -19.39
CA ALA A 158 7.37 18.85 -18.18
C ALA A 158 7.30 17.47 -17.54
N HIS A 159 8.38 17.03 -16.92
CA HIS A 159 8.37 15.81 -16.10
C HIS A 159 9.30 15.97 -14.88
N LYS A 160 8.97 15.29 -13.80
CA LYS A 160 9.81 15.21 -12.62
C LYS A 160 9.65 13.86 -11.95
N THR A 161 10.77 13.28 -11.55
CA THR A 161 10.81 12.03 -10.79
C THR A 161 11.82 12.13 -9.66
N PHE A 162 11.46 11.66 -8.47
CA PHE A 162 12.37 11.56 -7.35
C PHE A 162 11.98 10.39 -6.46
N HIS A 163 12.92 9.95 -5.62
CA HIS A 163 12.73 8.82 -4.75
C HIS A 163 13.36 9.10 -3.38
N ARG A 164 12.60 8.82 -2.33
CA ARG A 164 13.09 8.82 -0.96
C ARG A 164 12.82 7.47 -0.33
N TYR A 165 13.81 6.94 0.40
CA TYR A 165 13.67 5.67 1.10
C TYR A 165 12.74 5.84 2.32
N THR A 166 11.45 5.55 2.13
CA THR A 166 10.40 5.68 3.16
C THR A 166 9.95 4.34 3.73
N THR A 167 10.22 3.22 3.05
CA THR A 167 9.75 1.89 3.45
C THR A 167 10.80 1.09 4.22
N ARG A 168 10.36 0.07 4.98
CA ARG A 168 11.27 -0.88 5.65
C ARG A 168 11.80 -1.92 4.66
N ARG A 169 13.11 -2.22 4.71
CA ARG A 169 13.66 -3.38 3.98
C ARG A 169 12.98 -4.66 4.48
N LYS A 170 12.66 -5.59 3.56
CA LYS A 170 12.02 -6.90 3.76
C LYS A 170 10.54 -6.92 4.21
N GLN A 171 10.06 -5.96 5.00
CA GLN A 171 8.68 -5.98 5.52
C GLN A 171 7.67 -5.25 4.62
N GLY A 172 8.13 -4.30 3.79
CA GLY A 172 7.23 -3.46 2.98
C GLY A 172 6.39 -2.48 3.83
N GLY A 173 5.73 -1.52 3.18
CA GLY A 173 4.86 -0.53 3.84
C GLY A 173 5.58 0.76 4.29
N SER A 174 4.83 1.87 4.37
CA SER A 174 5.32 3.18 4.83
C SER A 174 5.48 3.19 6.36
N GLN A 175 6.38 4.02 6.87
CA GLN A 175 6.63 4.14 8.31
C GLN A 175 5.41 4.73 9.02
N SER A 176 4.73 5.70 8.42
CA SER A 176 3.45 6.23 8.90
C SER A 176 2.38 5.15 9.16
N ALA A 177 2.24 4.18 8.25
CA ALA A 177 1.27 3.10 8.38
C ALA A 177 1.66 2.09 9.47
N SER A 178 2.97 1.87 9.66
CA SER A 178 3.48 1.08 10.77
C SER A 178 3.24 1.77 12.11
N ASP A 179 3.49 3.08 12.21
CA ASP A 179 3.31 3.84 13.44
C ASP A 179 1.82 3.89 13.85
N ALA A 180 0.91 4.01 12.89
CA ALA A 180 -0.52 3.97 13.13
C ALA A 180 -1.04 2.58 13.57
N SER A 181 -0.37 1.49 13.18
CA SER A 181 -0.84 0.12 13.47
C SER A 181 -0.14 -0.55 14.65
N ARG A 182 1.12 -0.19 14.94
CA ARG A 182 1.96 -0.84 15.96
C ARG A 182 2.55 0.14 16.98
N GLY A 183 2.13 1.41 16.93
CA GLY A 183 2.67 2.48 17.78
C GLY A 183 3.94 3.12 17.21
N ALA A 184 4.19 4.37 17.61
CA ALA A 184 5.30 5.17 17.12
C ALA A 184 6.64 4.63 17.64
N ALA A 185 7.40 3.95 16.79
CA ALA A 185 8.74 3.48 17.17
C ALA A 185 9.73 4.66 17.25
N HIS A 186 10.59 4.70 18.27
CA HIS A 186 11.57 5.80 18.50
C HIS A 186 13.01 5.48 18.02
N SER A 187 13.19 4.50 17.14
CA SER A 187 14.50 4.16 16.58
C SER A 187 15.05 5.22 15.61
N ALA A 188 16.37 5.32 15.46
CA ALA A 188 17.00 6.17 14.45
C ALA A 188 16.49 5.87 13.02
N GLY A 189 16.25 4.59 12.71
CA GLY A 189 15.70 4.19 11.41
C GLY A 189 14.23 4.58 11.19
N SER A 190 13.41 4.63 12.24
CA SER A 190 12.03 5.14 12.13
C SER A 190 12.02 6.66 12.02
N SER A 191 12.86 7.37 12.76
CA SER A 191 13.03 8.82 12.63
C SER A 191 13.51 9.24 11.23
N LEU A 192 14.50 8.53 10.67
CA LEU A 192 14.99 8.81 9.30
C LEU A 192 13.90 8.59 8.24
N ARG A 193 13.07 7.55 8.40
CA ARG A 193 11.94 7.30 7.48
C ARG A 193 10.85 8.35 7.62
N ARG A 194 10.53 8.81 8.84
CA ARG A 194 9.59 9.93 9.06
C ARG A 194 10.09 11.22 8.42
N TYR A 195 11.38 11.52 8.60
CA TYR A 195 12.02 12.66 7.94
C TYR A 195 11.94 12.54 6.40
N ASN A 196 12.24 11.37 5.85
CA ASN A 196 12.12 11.12 4.41
C ASN A 196 10.69 11.22 3.90
N GLU A 197 9.69 10.77 4.68
CA GLU A 197 8.27 10.93 4.34
C GLU A 197 7.85 12.41 4.34
N ALA A 198 8.25 13.18 5.36
CA ALA A 198 7.98 14.61 5.44
C ALA A 198 8.69 15.40 4.32
N ALA A 199 9.93 15.05 4.01
CA ALA A 199 10.67 15.66 2.91
C ALA A 199 10.05 15.31 1.55
N LEU A 200 9.59 14.07 1.36
CA LEU A 200 8.86 13.67 0.15
C LEU A 200 7.55 14.45 0.02
N GLU A 201 6.79 14.59 1.12
CA GLU A 201 5.56 15.38 1.15
C GLU A 201 5.81 16.83 0.76
N LYS A 202 6.85 17.47 1.31
CA LYS A 202 7.25 18.82 0.95
C LYS A 202 7.61 18.96 -0.53
N GLU A 203 8.51 18.11 -1.04
CA GLU A 203 8.94 18.15 -2.44
C GLU A 203 7.79 17.95 -3.43
N VAL A 204 6.83 17.07 -3.10
CA VAL A 204 5.63 16.87 -3.92
C VAL A 204 4.76 18.13 -3.94
N ARG A 205 4.51 18.74 -2.79
CA ARG A 205 3.67 19.94 -2.70
C ARG A 205 4.31 21.16 -3.35
N ASP A 206 5.62 21.33 -3.18
CA ASP A 206 6.38 22.39 -3.84
C ASP A 206 6.30 22.23 -5.36
N LEU A 207 6.50 21.01 -5.89
CA LEU A 207 6.36 20.75 -7.33
C LEU A 207 4.93 21.02 -7.85
N LEU A 208 3.90 20.55 -7.12
CA LEU A 208 2.51 20.79 -7.52
C LEU A 208 2.19 22.29 -7.54
N LYS A 209 2.73 23.05 -6.58
CA LYS A 209 2.59 24.51 -6.52
C LYS A 209 3.25 25.18 -7.73
N ASP A 210 4.47 24.78 -8.07
CA ASP A 210 5.19 25.29 -9.24
C ASP A 210 4.44 24.98 -10.55
N TRP A 211 3.77 23.83 -10.62
CA TRP A 211 3.02 23.40 -11.80
C TRP A 211 1.53 23.79 -11.75
N ARG A 212 1.10 24.64 -10.82
CA ARG A 212 -0.32 24.99 -10.63
C ARG A 212 -0.98 25.46 -11.93
N GLY A 213 -0.34 26.35 -12.70
CA GLY A 213 -0.91 26.87 -13.94
C GLY A 213 -1.16 25.81 -15.02
N GLU A 214 -0.21 24.88 -15.19
CA GLU A 214 -0.35 23.75 -16.11
C GLU A 214 -1.40 22.75 -15.59
N ILE A 215 -1.39 22.43 -14.30
CA ILE A 215 -2.38 21.50 -13.70
C ILE A 215 -3.81 22.08 -13.82
N ASP A 216 -3.98 23.38 -13.59
CA ASP A 216 -5.27 24.05 -13.66
C ASP A 216 -5.81 24.10 -15.09
N SER A 217 -4.95 24.15 -16.11
CA SER A 217 -5.35 24.15 -17.53
C SER A 217 -5.43 22.75 -18.17
N ALA A 218 -5.02 21.69 -17.47
CA ALA A 218 -5.08 20.32 -17.97
C ALA A 218 -6.52 19.81 -18.22
N GLU A 219 -6.72 19.04 -19.30
CA GLU A 219 -8.04 18.48 -19.66
C GLU A 219 -8.46 17.32 -18.74
N LYS A 220 -7.48 16.51 -18.32
CA LYS A 220 -7.64 15.36 -17.43
C LYS A 220 -6.44 15.23 -16.48
N LEU A 221 -6.74 14.78 -15.26
CA LEU A 221 -5.75 14.55 -14.20
C LEU A 221 -5.71 13.05 -13.88
N PHE A 222 -4.74 12.32 -14.43
CA PHE A 222 -4.56 10.89 -14.15
C PHE A 222 -3.65 10.70 -12.93
N VAL A 223 -4.23 10.27 -11.81
CA VAL A 223 -3.50 10.17 -10.55
C VAL A 223 -3.59 8.77 -9.97
N ARG A 224 -2.44 8.22 -9.57
CA ARG A 224 -2.34 7.00 -8.77
C ARG A 224 -1.59 7.27 -7.48
N ALA A 225 -2.31 7.17 -6.36
CA ALA A 225 -1.71 7.20 -5.02
C ALA A 225 -1.99 5.89 -4.29
N THR A 226 -0.93 5.11 -4.00
CA THR A 226 -1.05 3.83 -3.29
C THR A 226 -1.08 4.03 -1.78
N GLY A 227 -2.16 3.63 -1.11
CA GLY A 227 -2.32 3.78 0.34
C GLY A 227 -2.78 5.18 0.80
N SER A 228 -3.28 5.25 2.04
CA SER A 228 -3.90 6.45 2.61
C SER A 228 -2.93 7.61 2.79
N THR A 229 -1.68 7.34 3.23
CA THR A 229 -0.65 8.39 3.41
C THR A 229 -0.37 9.13 2.11
N ASN A 230 -0.15 8.42 1.01
CA ASN A 230 0.15 9.05 -0.27
C ASN A 230 -1.06 9.80 -0.84
N ARG A 231 -2.28 9.32 -0.59
CA ARG A 231 -3.51 10.07 -0.93
C ARG A 231 -3.61 11.37 -0.14
N ARG A 232 -3.27 11.36 1.15
CA ARG A 232 -3.24 12.56 2.00
C ARG A 232 -2.20 13.58 1.55
N ILE A 233 -1.04 13.16 1.04
CA ILE A 233 -0.03 14.08 0.49
C ILE A 233 -0.61 14.89 -0.69
N LEU A 234 -1.37 14.25 -1.59
CA LEU A 234 -1.92 14.89 -2.78
C LEU A 234 -3.24 15.64 -2.51
N PHE A 235 -4.18 15.02 -1.77
CA PHE A 235 -5.56 15.46 -1.62
C PHE A 235 -5.93 15.90 -0.20
N GLY A 236 -5.02 15.79 0.76
CA GLY A 236 -5.25 16.27 2.12
C GLY A 236 -5.40 17.80 2.17
N GLN A 237 -5.94 18.30 3.26
CA GLN A 237 -6.03 19.75 3.50
C GLN A 237 -4.64 20.29 3.82
N TYR A 238 -4.16 21.25 3.03
CA TYR A 238 -2.94 21.99 3.29
C TYR A 238 -2.98 23.35 2.58
N ASP A 239 -2.16 24.30 3.06
CA ASP A 239 -2.08 25.62 2.46
C ASP A 239 -1.59 25.56 1.01
N GLY A 240 -2.30 26.26 0.11
CA GLY A 240 -2.01 26.23 -1.32
C GLY A 240 -2.36 24.92 -2.03
N GLN A 241 -3.28 24.10 -1.50
CA GLN A 241 -3.75 22.85 -2.12
C GLN A 241 -4.05 23.01 -3.62
N VAL A 242 -3.40 22.19 -4.44
CA VAL A 242 -3.52 22.23 -5.91
C VAL A 242 -4.53 21.19 -6.40
N LEU A 243 -4.42 19.94 -5.93
CA LEU A 243 -5.31 18.84 -6.34
C LEU A 243 -6.49 18.68 -5.36
N LYS A 244 -7.71 18.65 -5.90
CA LYS A 244 -8.95 18.47 -5.13
C LYS A 244 -9.54 17.08 -5.38
N GLN A 245 -10.05 16.44 -4.32
CA GLN A 245 -10.63 15.10 -4.41
C GLN A 245 -11.90 15.05 -5.29
N ASN A 246 -12.65 16.17 -5.34
CA ASN A 246 -13.90 16.30 -6.09
C ASN A 246 -13.70 16.96 -7.47
N ASP A 247 -12.47 17.06 -7.98
CA ASP A 247 -12.22 17.60 -9.32
C ASP A 247 -12.81 16.66 -10.38
N PRO A 248 -13.75 17.11 -11.24
CA PRO A 248 -14.40 16.27 -12.24
C PRO A 248 -13.45 15.78 -13.34
N ARG A 249 -12.23 16.32 -13.45
CA ARG A 249 -11.16 15.89 -14.37
C ARG A 249 -10.30 14.77 -13.80
N LEU A 250 -10.40 14.51 -12.49
CA LEU A 250 -9.61 13.50 -11.80
C LEU A 250 -10.00 12.09 -12.25
N ARG A 251 -9.02 11.28 -12.64
CA ARG A 251 -9.18 9.90 -13.11
C ARG A 251 -8.11 9.00 -12.48
N GLY A 252 -8.49 7.76 -12.23
CA GLY A 252 -7.52 6.68 -11.99
C GLY A 252 -7.05 6.06 -13.30
N PHE A 253 -5.93 5.34 -13.26
CA PHE A 253 -5.49 4.53 -14.39
C PHE A 253 -6.39 3.28 -14.52
N PRO A 254 -7.03 3.02 -15.67
CA PRO A 254 -7.99 1.94 -15.84
C PRO A 254 -7.33 0.56 -16.09
N PHE A 255 -6.04 0.43 -15.83
CA PHE A 255 -5.24 -0.77 -16.03
C PHE A 255 -4.13 -0.84 -14.97
N SER A 256 -3.43 -1.98 -14.91
CA SER A 256 -2.34 -2.19 -13.96
C SER A 256 -1.13 -1.29 -14.30
N THR A 257 -0.59 -0.67 -13.25
CA THR A 257 0.56 0.25 -13.35
C THR A 257 1.73 -0.29 -12.54
N ARG A 258 2.95 -0.03 -13.01
CA ARG A 258 4.20 -0.47 -12.40
C ARG A 258 4.75 0.59 -11.43
N ARG A 259 6.04 0.50 -11.08
CA ARG A 259 6.71 1.49 -10.21
C ARG A 259 6.62 2.89 -10.83
N ALA A 260 6.45 3.92 -9.98
CA ALA A 260 6.36 5.31 -10.42
C ALA A 260 7.70 5.76 -11.04
N THR A 261 7.73 5.87 -12.37
CA THR A 261 8.86 6.37 -13.16
C THR A 261 8.32 7.16 -14.36
N GLN A 262 9.16 7.97 -15.01
CA GLN A 262 8.79 8.67 -16.25
C GLN A 262 8.43 7.66 -17.36
N GLY A 263 9.21 6.59 -17.50
CA GLY A 263 8.94 5.54 -18.49
C GLY A 263 7.58 4.87 -18.29
N GLU A 264 7.17 4.66 -17.03
CA GLU A 264 5.84 4.12 -16.72
C GLU A 264 4.73 5.12 -17.04
N LEU A 265 4.89 6.41 -16.74
CA LEU A 265 3.93 7.45 -17.13
C LEU A 265 3.78 7.53 -18.65
N MET A 266 4.89 7.47 -19.39
CA MET A 266 4.88 7.43 -20.86
C MET A 266 4.22 6.18 -21.42
N ARG A 267 4.46 5.00 -20.82
CA ARG A 267 3.76 3.76 -21.18
C ARG A 267 2.25 3.92 -20.96
N CYS A 268 1.84 4.47 -19.82
CA CYS A 268 0.43 4.68 -19.51
C CYS A 268 -0.22 5.68 -20.46
N PHE A 269 0.48 6.75 -20.86
CA PHE A 269 -0.01 7.70 -21.83
C PHE A 269 -0.26 7.04 -23.19
N LYS A 270 0.72 6.26 -23.68
CA LYS A 270 0.59 5.50 -24.93
C LYS A 270 -0.54 4.47 -24.87
N GLU A 271 -0.68 3.77 -23.74
CA GLU A 271 -1.77 2.81 -23.53
C GLU A 271 -3.14 3.50 -23.58
N LEU A 272 -3.29 4.63 -22.87
CA LEU A 272 -4.54 5.39 -22.83
C LEU A 272 -4.93 5.94 -24.19
N THR A 273 -3.98 6.48 -24.95
CA THR A 273 -4.23 7.18 -26.21
C THR A 273 -4.25 6.26 -27.44
N ARG A 274 -3.86 4.99 -27.28
CA ARG A 274 -3.91 3.99 -28.35
C ARG A 274 -5.25 3.26 -28.35
N VAL A 275 -5.84 3.13 -29.52
CA VAL A 275 -7.02 2.29 -29.73
C VAL A 275 -6.65 0.83 -29.51
N GLN A 276 -7.40 0.16 -28.64
CA GLN A 276 -7.26 -1.27 -28.38
C GLN A 276 -7.99 -2.04 -29.46
N VAL A 277 -7.44 -3.16 -29.92
CA VAL A 277 -8.09 -3.98 -30.95
C VAL A 277 -8.36 -5.35 -30.34
N SER A 278 -9.63 -5.74 -30.31
CA SER A 278 -10.06 -7.08 -29.93
C SER A 278 -10.50 -7.81 -31.19
N GLN A 279 -10.01 -9.03 -31.36
CA GLN A 279 -10.47 -9.95 -32.39
C GLN A 279 -11.21 -11.09 -31.73
N VAL A 280 -12.50 -11.16 -32.03
CA VAL A 280 -13.47 -12.09 -31.48
C VAL A 280 -13.65 -13.21 -32.50
N ASP A 281 -12.98 -14.34 -32.29
CA ASP A 281 -13.17 -15.51 -33.14
C ASP A 281 -14.56 -16.12 -32.87
N GLN A 282 -15.48 -15.88 -33.81
CA GLN A 282 -16.86 -16.40 -33.74
C GLN A 282 -16.89 -17.93 -33.68
N ALA A 283 -15.92 -18.63 -34.26
CA ALA A 283 -15.85 -20.09 -34.19
C ALA A 283 -15.44 -20.56 -32.79
N ALA A 284 -14.56 -19.83 -32.09
CA ALA A 284 -14.16 -20.15 -30.72
C ALA A 284 -15.26 -19.85 -29.70
N LEU A 285 -16.03 -18.77 -29.90
CA LEU A 285 -17.20 -18.46 -29.07
C LEU A 285 -18.37 -19.41 -29.33
N ALA A 286 -18.68 -19.73 -30.58
CA ALA A 286 -19.69 -20.74 -30.90
C ALA A 286 -19.27 -22.13 -30.40
N ALA A 287 -17.97 -22.47 -30.41
CA ALA A 287 -17.48 -23.71 -29.82
C ALA A 287 -17.55 -23.71 -28.28
N ALA A 288 -17.42 -22.55 -27.63
CA ALA A 288 -17.58 -22.40 -26.18
C ALA A 288 -19.07 -22.43 -25.77
N GLU A 289 -19.94 -21.79 -26.55
CA GLU A 289 -21.40 -21.76 -26.34
C GLU A 289 -22.05 -23.11 -26.70
N ALA A 290 -21.61 -23.79 -27.77
CA ALA A 290 -22.04 -25.14 -28.09
C ALA A 290 -21.57 -26.17 -27.05
N LYS A 291 -20.40 -25.95 -26.43
CA LYS A 291 -19.96 -26.72 -25.25
C LYS A 291 -20.85 -26.48 -24.03
N GLN A 292 -21.37 -25.27 -23.83
CA GLN A 292 -22.27 -24.94 -22.72
C GLN A 292 -23.72 -25.40 -22.96
N GLN A 293 -24.22 -25.34 -24.20
CA GLN A 293 -25.60 -25.77 -24.53
C GLN A 293 -25.73 -27.28 -24.72
N GLY A 294 -24.65 -28.00 -25.05
CA GLY A 294 -24.63 -29.47 -25.11
C GLY A 294 -24.72 -30.16 -23.74
N GLU A 295 -24.47 -29.46 -22.63
CA GLU A 295 -24.48 -30.03 -21.27
C GLU A 295 -25.86 -30.03 -20.58
N THR A 296 -26.88 -29.35 -21.13
CA THR A 296 -28.20 -29.20 -20.48
C THR A 296 -29.28 -30.14 -21.00
N SER A 297 -29.02 -30.92 -22.07
CA SER A 297 -30.06 -31.77 -22.69
C SER A 297 -29.56 -33.14 -23.16
N LYS A 298 -29.53 -34.16 -22.29
CA LYS A 298 -29.93 -35.56 -22.63
C LYS A 298 -29.97 -36.51 -21.40
N PRO A 299 -30.93 -37.46 -21.33
CA PRO A 299 -31.12 -38.39 -20.21
C PRO A 299 -30.23 -39.64 -20.29
N SER A 300 -29.97 -40.25 -19.14
CA SER A 300 -28.96 -41.29 -18.90
C SER A 300 -29.40 -42.74 -19.20
N THR A 301 -28.61 -43.47 -20.01
CA THR A 301 -28.38 -44.93 -19.89
C THR A 301 -26.88 -45.25 -20.15
N PRO A 302 -26.29 -46.31 -19.56
CA PRO A 302 -24.86 -46.32 -19.17
C PRO A 302 -23.92 -47.34 -19.87
N ARG A 303 -22.72 -46.89 -20.29
CA ARG A 303 -21.33 -47.50 -20.18
C ARG A 303 -20.38 -47.11 -21.34
N PRO A 304 -19.02 -47.20 -21.21
CA PRO A 304 -18.13 -46.62 -20.18
C PRO A 304 -16.84 -45.92 -20.77
N GLN A 305 -16.12 -45.18 -19.89
CA GLN A 305 -14.78 -44.53 -19.99
C GLN A 305 -14.72 -43.00 -20.27
N PRO A 306 -13.73 -42.24 -19.73
CA PRO A 306 -13.33 -42.07 -18.33
C PRO A 306 -13.48 -40.59 -17.90
N GLN A 307 -14.20 -40.31 -16.80
CA GLN A 307 -14.46 -38.94 -16.32
C GLN A 307 -13.36 -38.44 -15.38
N LYS A 308 -12.88 -37.21 -15.60
CA LYS A 308 -12.25 -36.41 -14.53
C LYS A 308 -13.37 -35.91 -13.58
N PRO A 309 -13.15 -35.90 -12.25
CA PRO A 309 -14.25 -35.76 -11.28
C PRO A 309 -14.81 -34.34 -11.26
N LYS A 310 -16.14 -34.22 -11.19
CA LYS A 310 -16.80 -33.00 -10.72
C LYS A 310 -16.51 -32.87 -9.22
N LEU A 311 -15.96 -31.73 -8.80
CA LEU A 311 -15.65 -31.47 -7.40
C LEU A 311 -16.93 -31.62 -6.57
N SER A 312 -16.86 -32.46 -5.56
CA SER A 312 -17.94 -32.73 -4.62
C SER A 312 -18.23 -31.49 -3.76
N LYS A 313 -19.45 -31.40 -3.21
CA LYS A 313 -19.80 -30.34 -2.23
C LYS A 313 -18.86 -30.32 -1.01
N GLU A 314 -18.26 -31.47 -0.70
CA GLU A 314 -17.26 -31.62 0.36
C GLU A 314 -15.91 -30.97 -0.02
N GLU A 315 -15.48 -31.09 -1.27
CA GLU A 315 -14.28 -30.43 -1.77
C GLU A 315 -14.45 -28.91 -1.86
N GLU A 316 -15.62 -28.41 -2.22
CA GLU A 316 -15.93 -26.97 -2.18
C GLU A 316 -15.88 -26.41 -0.75
N ALA A 317 -16.43 -27.13 0.23
CA ALA A 317 -16.35 -26.75 1.64
C ALA A 317 -14.89 -26.77 2.14
N ALA A 318 -14.11 -27.79 1.77
CA ALA A 318 -12.72 -27.90 2.15
C ALA A 318 -11.83 -26.79 1.51
N LEU A 319 -12.13 -26.36 0.29
CA LEU A 319 -11.50 -25.18 -0.34
C LEU A 319 -11.78 -23.89 0.45
N LEU A 320 -13.02 -23.71 0.92
CA LEU A 320 -13.41 -22.58 1.76
C LEU A 320 -12.66 -22.62 3.10
N HIS A 321 -12.66 -23.77 3.78
CA HIS A 321 -11.96 -23.96 5.06
C HIS A 321 -10.46 -23.70 4.92
N THR A 322 -9.84 -24.22 3.86
CA THR A 322 -8.44 -23.94 3.53
C THR A 322 -8.19 -22.44 3.45
N THR A 323 -9.00 -21.72 2.69
CA THR A 323 -8.83 -20.27 2.49
C THR A 323 -8.93 -19.50 3.82
N GLN A 324 -9.90 -19.84 4.66
CA GLN A 324 -10.12 -19.18 5.95
C GLN A 324 -8.99 -19.48 6.95
N ILE A 325 -8.63 -20.75 7.12
CA ILE A 325 -7.57 -21.18 8.06
C ILE A 325 -6.23 -20.54 7.68
N GLN A 326 -5.86 -20.58 6.40
CA GLN A 326 -4.61 -19.98 5.93
C GLN A 326 -4.58 -18.46 6.16
N ALA A 327 -5.71 -17.77 5.97
CA ALA A 327 -5.80 -16.34 6.23
C ALA A 327 -5.63 -15.98 7.71
N LEU A 328 -6.21 -16.79 8.62
CA LEU A 328 -6.09 -16.59 10.06
C LEU A 328 -4.66 -16.85 10.57
N ILE A 329 -4.00 -17.89 10.05
CA ILE A 329 -2.60 -18.21 10.37
C ILE A 329 -1.67 -17.09 9.89
N ARG A 330 -1.79 -16.64 8.63
CA ARG A 330 -0.95 -15.55 8.08
C ARG A 330 -1.09 -14.23 8.83
N ARG A 331 -2.24 -14.00 9.49
CA ARG A 331 -2.51 -12.80 10.31
C ARG A 331 -2.22 -13.00 11.80
N SER A 332 -1.75 -14.19 12.20
CA SER A 332 -1.50 -14.59 13.59
C SER A 332 -2.71 -14.38 14.52
N LYS A 333 -3.93 -14.57 14.02
CA LYS A 333 -5.19 -14.39 14.78
C LYS A 333 -5.57 -15.66 15.53
N ILE A 334 -4.80 -16.01 16.56
CA ILE A 334 -4.94 -17.27 17.31
C ILE A 334 -6.36 -17.50 17.88
N PRO A 335 -7.01 -16.53 18.57
CA PRO A 335 -8.33 -16.79 19.14
C PRO A 335 -9.40 -17.08 18.06
N ALA A 336 -9.35 -16.33 16.96
CA ALA A 336 -10.25 -16.53 15.82
C ALA A 336 -9.97 -17.86 15.11
N LEU A 337 -8.71 -18.28 15.01
CA LEU A 337 -8.33 -19.59 14.45
C LEU A 337 -8.91 -20.73 15.29
N MET A 338 -8.74 -20.68 16.62
CA MET A 338 -9.27 -21.72 17.51
C MET A 338 -10.80 -21.78 17.47
N SER A 339 -11.46 -20.62 17.53
CA SER A 339 -12.93 -20.53 17.41
C SER A 339 -13.43 -21.04 16.05
N TYR A 340 -12.70 -20.77 14.96
CA TYR A 340 -13.08 -21.26 13.64
C TYR A 340 -12.95 -22.78 13.53
N LEU A 341 -11.85 -23.35 14.03
CA LEU A 341 -11.64 -24.80 14.01
C LEU A 341 -12.70 -25.54 14.84
N SER A 342 -13.02 -25.05 16.04
CA SER A 342 -14.04 -25.66 16.89
C SER A 342 -15.46 -25.50 16.35
N LYS A 343 -15.83 -24.30 15.88
CA LYS A 343 -17.19 -24.01 15.38
C LYS A 343 -17.55 -24.81 14.13
N ASN A 344 -16.57 -25.11 13.29
CA ASN A 344 -16.77 -25.88 12.05
C ASN A 344 -16.37 -27.35 12.20
N SER A 345 -16.05 -27.82 13.41
CA SER A 345 -15.62 -29.20 13.70
C SER A 345 -14.48 -29.69 12.79
N ILE A 346 -13.53 -28.82 12.49
CA ILE A 346 -12.42 -29.12 11.56
C ILE A 346 -11.30 -29.82 12.36
N PRO A 347 -10.86 -31.03 11.95
CA PRO A 347 -9.79 -31.73 12.64
C PRO A 347 -8.46 -30.98 12.50
N SER A 348 -7.58 -31.10 13.49
CA SER A 348 -6.24 -30.49 13.46
C SER A 348 -5.34 -31.07 12.37
N SER A 349 -5.65 -32.29 11.91
CA SER A 349 -5.04 -32.98 10.76
C SER A 349 -5.61 -32.56 9.40
N PHE A 350 -6.51 -31.57 9.35
CA PHE A 350 -7.09 -31.08 8.11
C PHE A 350 -6.02 -30.68 7.10
N THR A 351 -6.09 -31.27 5.90
CA THR A 351 -5.16 -31.03 4.80
C THR A 351 -5.73 -30.01 3.83
N PHE A 352 -4.93 -29.02 3.48
CA PHE A 352 -5.30 -27.93 2.60
C PHE A 352 -5.51 -28.38 1.15
N LEU A 353 -6.57 -27.84 0.54
CA LEU A 353 -6.92 -28.07 -0.85
C LEU A 353 -6.80 -26.78 -1.69
N PRO A 354 -6.44 -26.89 -2.98
CA PRO A 354 -6.07 -28.13 -3.67
C PRO A 354 -4.61 -28.52 -3.35
N SER A 355 -4.32 -29.82 -3.21
CA SER A 355 -3.02 -30.30 -2.71
C SER A 355 -1.87 -30.13 -3.72
N ASP A 356 -2.20 -29.94 -4.99
CA ASP A 356 -1.29 -29.67 -6.11
C ASP A 356 -0.74 -28.23 -6.13
N SER A 357 -1.34 -27.31 -5.38
CA SER A 357 -0.80 -25.98 -5.18
C SER A 357 0.58 -26.06 -4.53
N GLN A 358 1.59 -25.41 -5.12
CA GLN A 358 2.96 -25.39 -4.61
C GLN A 358 3.04 -25.05 -3.10
N GLN A 359 2.14 -24.18 -2.63
CA GLN A 359 2.05 -23.83 -1.22
C GLN A 359 1.51 -24.98 -0.36
N ASN A 360 0.44 -25.65 -0.79
CA ASN A 360 -0.18 -26.74 -0.03
C ASN A 360 0.67 -28.01 -0.11
N PHE A 361 1.39 -28.24 -1.21
CA PHE A 361 2.35 -29.33 -1.32
C PHE A 361 3.46 -29.24 -0.26
N ARG A 362 4.02 -28.02 -0.07
CA ARG A 362 5.06 -27.77 0.92
C ARG A 362 4.50 -27.63 2.33
N ALA A 363 3.33 -27.03 2.49
CA ALA A 363 2.71 -26.80 3.79
C ALA A 363 1.25 -27.30 3.80
N PRO A 364 1.05 -28.63 3.90
CA PRO A 364 -0.26 -29.25 3.71
C PRO A 364 -1.21 -29.04 4.89
N THR A 365 -0.71 -28.84 6.11
CA THR A 365 -1.56 -28.66 7.30
C THR A 365 -1.34 -27.29 7.94
N ALA A 366 -2.24 -26.91 8.85
CA ALA A 366 -2.13 -25.69 9.63
C ALA A 366 -0.79 -25.58 10.37
N LEU A 367 -0.29 -26.69 10.93
CA LEU A 367 0.98 -26.73 11.65
C LEU A 367 2.19 -26.56 10.72
N HIS A 368 2.18 -27.19 9.54
CA HIS A 368 3.22 -26.98 8.53
C HIS A 368 3.25 -25.51 8.04
N LEU A 369 2.08 -24.91 7.81
CA LEU A 369 2.01 -23.52 7.38
C LEU A 369 2.49 -22.55 8.45
N ALA A 370 2.08 -22.74 9.71
CA ALA A 370 2.56 -21.93 10.83
C ALA A 370 4.09 -22.03 10.99
N SER A 371 4.65 -23.22 10.79
CA SER A 371 6.09 -23.47 10.87
C SER A 371 6.85 -22.83 9.70
N ASN A 372 6.37 -22.99 8.47
CA ASN A 372 6.97 -22.37 7.28
C ASN A 372 6.89 -20.83 7.30
N LEU A 373 5.93 -20.26 8.05
CA LEU A 373 5.81 -18.81 8.28
C LEU A 373 6.60 -18.31 9.50
N ASN A 374 7.30 -19.18 10.23
CA ASN A 374 8.05 -18.86 11.44
C ASN A 374 7.18 -18.14 12.50
N ALA A 375 6.00 -18.70 12.79
CA ALA A 375 5.02 -18.12 13.70
C ALA A 375 4.97 -18.90 15.04
N PRO A 376 5.89 -18.67 15.99
CA PRO A 376 6.04 -19.48 17.21
C PRO A 376 4.77 -19.53 18.05
N SER A 377 4.09 -18.39 18.23
CA SER A 377 2.85 -18.32 19.02
C SER A 377 1.70 -19.13 18.40
N VAL A 378 1.64 -19.21 17.06
CA VAL A 378 0.61 -20.00 16.36
C VAL A 378 0.95 -21.50 16.45
N VAL A 379 2.24 -21.85 16.32
CA VAL A 379 2.72 -23.23 16.51
C VAL A 379 2.41 -23.73 17.91
N SER A 380 2.76 -22.99 18.97
CA SER A 380 2.43 -23.36 20.34
C SER A 380 0.92 -23.52 20.54
N ALA A 381 0.12 -22.63 19.97
CA ALA A 381 -1.33 -22.72 20.08
C ALA A 381 -1.89 -23.97 19.37
N LEU A 382 -1.41 -24.29 18.18
CA LEU A 382 -1.84 -25.48 17.44
C LEU A 382 -1.45 -26.78 18.14
N LEU A 383 -0.25 -26.86 18.71
CA LEU A 383 0.22 -28.05 19.44
C LEU A 383 -0.51 -28.23 20.78
N LEU A 384 -0.65 -27.16 21.56
CA LEU A 384 -1.16 -27.24 22.94
C LEU A 384 -2.69 -27.18 23.03
N LYS A 385 -3.35 -26.44 22.12
CA LYS A 385 -4.80 -26.19 22.21
C LYS A 385 -5.61 -26.89 21.13
N ALA A 386 -5.06 -27.03 19.93
CA ALA A 386 -5.73 -27.73 18.83
C ALA A 386 -5.28 -29.19 18.68
N ASP A 387 -4.35 -29.66 19.51
CA ASP A 387 -3.82 -31.01 19.47
C ASP A 387 -3.34 -31.43 18.06
N ALA A 388 -2.60 -30.54 17.41
CA ALA A 388 -2.05 -30.82 16.08
C ALA A 388 -0.87 -31.79 16.17
N ASP A 389 -0.86 -32.80 15.31
CA ASP A 389 0.20 -33.82 15.24
C ASP A 389 1.50 -33.24 14.65
N PRO A 390 2.63 -33.24 15.39
CA PRO A 390 3.92 -32.79 14.90
C PRO A 390 4.69 -33.83 14.06
N THR A 391 4.22 -35.08 13.97
CA THR A 391 4.93 -36.19 13.31
C THR A 391 4.59 -36.32 11.82
N THR A 392 3.46 -35.77 11.38
CA THR A 392 3.02 -35.83 9.97
C THR A 392 4.03 -35.14 9.04
N ALA A 393 4.53 -35.84 8.02
CA ALA A 393 5.41 -35.27 7.01
C ALA A 393 4.63 -34.64 5.83
N ASN A 394 5.20 -33.62 5.20
CA ASN A 394 4.67 -33.03 3.96
C ASN A 394 5.06 -33.83 2.71
N GLY A 395 4.67 -33.35 1.52
CA GLY A 395 5.02 -33.98 0.24
C GLY A 395 6.52 -34.01 -0.09
N GLU A 396 7.35 -33.27 0.65
CA GLU A 396 8.82 -33.31 0.57
C GLU A 396 9.45 -34.25 1.62
N GLY A 397 8.65 -34.96 2.42
CA GLY A 397 9.12 -35.82 3.51
C GLY A 397 9.64 -35.08 4.74
N LYS A 398 9.29 -33.79 4.90
CA LYS A 398 9.72 -32.94 6.02
C LYS A 398 8.60 -32.79 7.04
N THR A 399 8.96 -32.85 8.32
CA THR A 399 8.03 -32.56 9.42
C THR A 399 7.82 -31.06 9.59
N PRO A 400 6.76 -30.61 10.31
CA PRO A 400 6.56 -29.20 10.62
C PRO A 400 7.77 -28.56 11.30
N PHE A 401 8.45 -29.29 12.19
CA PHE A 401 9.65 -28.81 12.86
C PHE A 401 10.82 -28.55 11.89
N GLU A 402 10.99 -29.40 10.88
CA GLU A 402 12.03 -29.22 9.86
C GLU A 402 11.75 -28.04 8.92
N LEU A 403 10.47 -27.65 8.76
CA LEU A 403 10.09 -26.46 7.99
C LEU A 403 10.36 -25.15 8.75
N ALA A 404 10.49 -25.18 10.07
CA ALA A 404 10.76 -23.99 10.88
C ALA A 404 12.19 -23.47 10.63
N GLY A 405 12.28 -22.25 10.07
CA GLY A 405 13.54 -21.63 9.66
C GLY A 405 14.21 -20.78 10.73
N ASP A 406 13.51 -20.48 11.84
CA ASP A 406 14.03 -19.65 12.92
C ASP A 406 14.06 -20.40 14.27
N ARG A 407 14.94 -19.93 15.16
CA ARG A 407 15.14 -20.56 16.46
C ARG A 407 13.89 -20.48 17.35
N ALA A 408 13.18 -19.36 17.34
CA ALA A 408 12.02 -19.16 18.22
C ALA A 408 10.89 -20.15 17.89
N THR A 409 10.61 -20.39 16.61
CA THR A 409 9.62 -21.42 16.21
C THR A 409 10.10 -22.82 16.57
N ARG A 410 11.39 -23.13 16.42
CA ARG A 410 11.96 -24.43 16.83
C ARG A 410 11.86 -24.64 18.34
N ASP A 411 12.14 -23.61 19.14
CA ASP A 411 11.99 -23.67 20.60
C ASP A 411 10.50 -23.80 20.99
N ALA A 412 9.56 -23.23 20.23
CA ALA A 412 8.13 -23.45 20.47
C ALA A 412 7.72 -24.94 20.39
N PHE A 413 8.32 -25.73 19.48
CA PHE A 413 8.13 -27.19 19.45
C PHE A 413 8.74 -27.89 20.67
N ARG A 414 9.91 -27.43 21.14
CA ARG A 414 10.60 -28.02 22.29
C ARG A 414 9.89 -27.69 23.62
N VAL A 415 9.28 -26.50 23.70
CA VAL A 415 8.38 -26.11 24.80
C VAL A 415 7.11 -26.95 24.75
N ALA A 416 6.51 -27.13 23.56
CA ALA A 416 5.36 -28.01 23.43
C ALA A 416 5.69 -29.47 23.82
N ARG A 417 6.87 -29.99 23.45
CA ARG A 417 7.38 -31.30 23.91
C ARG A 417 7.45 -31.38 25.43
N HIS A 418 7.91 -30.31 26.09
CA HIS A 418 7.97 -30.24 27.55
C HIS A 418 6.58 -30.22 28.21
N GLU A 419 5.66 -29.42 27.68
CA GLU A 419 4.31 -29.24 28.26
C GLU A 419 3.37 -30.41 27.97
N ILE A 420 3.45 -31.02 26.79
CA ILE A 420 2.61 -32.16 26.38
C ILE A 420 3.15 -33.47 26.97
N GLY A 421 4.45 -33.55 27.21
CA GLY A 421 5.14 -34.75 27.66
C GLY A 421 5.59 -35.67 26.51
N GLU A 422 6.39 -36.68 26.85
CA GLU A 422 7.04 -37.55 25.87
C GLU A 422 6.17 -38.73 25.39
N THR A 423 5.04 -38.99 26.05
CA THR A 423 4.21 -40.16 25.77
C THR A 423 3.18 -39.95 24.67
N LYS A 424 2.78 -38.70 24.41
CA LYS A 424 1.67 -38.40 23.48
C LYS A 424 2.08 -38.47 22.02
N TRP A 425 3.29 -38.02 21.69
CA TRP A 425 3.80 -37.96 20.32
C TRP A 425 5.19 -38.57 20.27
N ASP A 426 5.50 -39.23 19.15
CA ASP A 426 6.86 -39.65 18.84
C ASP A 426 7.67 -38.41 18.40
N TRP A 427 8.24 -37.73 19.38
CA TRP A 427 9.01 -36.50 19.17
C TRP A 427 10.28 -36.73 18.36
N ASP A 428 10.83 -37.94 18.40
CA ASP A 428 12.02 -38.32 17.66
C ASP A 428 11.66 -38.52 16.18
N ALA A 429 10.51 -39.12 15.87
CA ALA A 429 9.95 -39.15 14.51
C ALA A 429 9.60 -37.73 13.99
N ALA A 430 9.10 -36.85 14.86
CA ALA A 430 8.90 -35.43 14.53
C ALA A 430 10.21 -34.64 14.33
N LYS A 431 11.37 -35.25 14.68
CA LYS A 431 12.71 -34.66 14.69
C LYS A 431 12.86 -33.45 15.61
N VAL A 432 12.02 -33.37 16.65
CA VAL A 432 12.05 -32.29 17.65
C VAL A 432 13.09 -32.64 18.71
N PRO A 433 14.16 -31.84 18.91
CA PRO A 433 15.19 -32.09 19.92
C PRO A 433 14.66 -32.07 21.35
N SER A 434 15.55 -32.36 22.30
CA SER A 434 15.23 -32.42 23.73
C SER A 434 14.38 -31.24 24.23
N PRO A 435 13.40 -31.50 25.11
CA PRO A 435 12.47 -30.49 25.59
C PRO A 435 13.19 -29.33 26.29
N ILE A 436 12.54 -28.16 26.28
CA ILE A 436 12.99 -27.00 27.04
C ILE A 436 11.80 -26.41 27.78
N SER A 437 12.00 -25.94 29.01
CA SER A 437 10.93 -25.27 29.74
C SER A 437 10.55 -23.95 29.06
N LYS A 438 9.30 -23.52 29.23
CA LYS A 438 8.83 -22.23 28.70
C LYS A 438 9.65 -21.05 29.23
N THR A 439 10.02 -21.09 30.50
CA THR A 439 10.84 -20.07 31.17
C THR A 439 12.26 -20.00 30.60
N ASP A 440 12.87 -21.15 30.28
CA ASP A 440 14.20 -21.19 29.67
C ASP A 440 14.19 -20.70 28.22
N ALA A 441 13.13 -20.99 27.47
CA ALA A 441 12.96 -20.48 26.11
C ALA A 441 12.77 -18.95 26.11
N GLU A 442 11.94 -18.42 27.02
CA GLU A 442 11.70 -16.98 27.17
C GLU A 442 12.97 -16.22 27.61
N SER A 443 13.70 -16.74 28.61
CA SER A 443 14.94 -16.11 29.09
C SER A 443 16.04 -16.09 28.02
N ARG A 444 16.16 -17.14 27.20
CA ARG A 444 17.07 -17.17 26.06
C ARG A 444 16.69 -16.14 25.01
N MET A 445 15.41 -16.05 24.67
CA MET A 445 14.91 -15.06 23.71
C MET A 445 15.18 -13.63 24.20
N GLU A 446 14.99 -13.37 25.49
CA GLU A 446 15.27 -12.06 26.08
C GLU A 446 16.77 -11.74 26.07
N ARG A 447 17.64 -12.72 26.38
CA ARG A 447 19.10 -12.55 26.29
C ARG A 447 19.55 -12.24 24.88
N GLU A 448 19.05 -12.98 23.88
CA GLU A 448 19.36 -12.73 22.47
C GLU A 448 18.90 -11.32 22.04
N LYS A 449 17.69 -10.92 22.44
CA LYS A 449 17.18 -9.57 22.18
C LYS A 449 18.08 -8.49 22.79
N LYS A 450 18.51 -8.66 24.05
CA LYS A 450 19.44 -7.73 24.73
C LYS A 450 20.77 -7.65 24.00
N THR A 451 21.38 -8.78 23.64
CA THR A 451 22.65 -8.79 22.89
C THR A 451 22.54 -8.12 21.52
N ALA A 452 21.42 -8.32 20.81
CA ALA A 452 21.18 -7.68 19.52
C ALA A 452 20.99 -6.15 19.65
N GLU A 453 20.32 -5.69 20.71
CA GLU A 453 20.17 -4.27 21.03
C GLU A 453 21.52 -3.63 21.39
N GLU A 454 22.36 -4.31 22.17
CA GLU A 454 23.72 -3.87 22.52
C GLU A 454 24.63 -3.76 21.28
N ASP A 455 24.62 -4.76 20.40
CA ASP A 455 25.40 -4.75 19.16
C ASP A 455 24.93 -3.66 18.20
N GLU A 456 23.61 -3.42 18.11
CA GLU A 456 23.09 -2.31 17.32
C GLU A 456 23.49 -0.96 17.92
N ALA A 457 23.44 -0.81 19.25
CA ALA A 457 23.88 0.39 19.95
C ALA A 457 25.38 0.67 19.73
N LYS A 458 26.24 -0.36 19.79
CA LYS A 458 27.66 -0.25 19.47
C LYS A 458 27.88 0.21 18.03
N ARG A 459 27.20 -0.41 17.05
CA ARG A 459 27.29 -0.01 15.63
C ARG A 459 26.83 1.42 15.38
N ARG A 460 25.79 1.86 16.08
CA ARG A 460 25.30 3.25 16.00
C ARG A 460 26.29 4.24 16.60
N LYS A 461 26.92 3.89 17.74
CA LYS A 461 27.94 4.72 18.37
C LYS A 461 29.16 4.89 17.46
N THR A 462 29.64 3.81 16.86
CA THR A 462 30.78 3.86 15.91
C THR A 462 30.46 4.69 14.66
N GLU A 463 29.26 4.59 14.11
CA GLU A 463 28.87 5.37 12.92
C GLU A 463 28.66 6.87 13.26
N MET A 464 28.13 7.17 14.46
CA MET A 464 27.98 8.54 14.94
C MET A 464 29.34 9.22 15.17
N GLU A 465 30.31 8.49 15.72
CA GLU A 465 31.68 8.99 15.87
C GLU A 465 32.36 9.23 14.51
N ARG A 466 32.11 8.36 13.53
CA ARG A 466 32.60 8.53 12.14
C ARG A 466 32.04 9.78 11.49
N LEU A 467 30.73 10.00 11.56
CA LEU A 467 30.05 11.20 11.05
C LEU A 467 30.56 12.48 11.72
N LYS A 468 30.72 12.47 13.05
CA LYS A 468 31.26 13.62 13.79
C LYS A 468 32.68 13.97 13.36
N ARG A 469 33.50 12.96 13.04
CA ARG A 469 34.87 13.16 12.53
C ARG A 469 34.90 13.68 11.10
N GLU A 470 34.01 13.20 10.23
CA GLU A 470 33.85 13.70 8.86
C GLU A 470 33.35 15.16 8.82
N ASP A 471 32.38 15.51 9.67
CA ASP A 471 31.87 16.88 9.76
C ASP A 471 32.91 17.85 10.33
N ALA A 472 33.67 17.42 11.35
CA ALA A 472 34.80 18.20 11.87
C ALA A 472 35.89 18.43 10.80
N ALA A 473 36.21 17.41 10.00
CA ALA A 473 37.17 17.53 8.90
C ALA A 473 36.66 18.45 7.78
N LYS A 474 35.37 18.39 7.44
CA LYS A 474 34.74 19.29 6.46
C LYS A 474 34.74 20.74 6.95
N ALA A 475 34.41 20.97 8.23
CA ALA A 475 34.46 22.29 8.84
C ALA A 475 35.88 22.89 8.79
N ALA A 476 36.90 22.11 9.19
CA ALA A 476 38.30 22.54 9.10
C ALA A 476 38.75 22.85 7.66
N SER A 477 38.29 22.07 6.68
CA SER A 477 38.62 22.30 5.25
C SER A 477 37.92 23.51 4.62
N GLN A 478 36.76 23.91 5.16
CA GLN A 478 36.08 25.14 4.75
C GLN A 478 36.73 26.38 5.34
N GLU A 479 37.33 26.26 6.53
CA GLU A 479 38.05 27.34 7.20
C GLU A 479 39.40 27.63 6.52
N SER A 480 40.06 26.61 5.96
CA SER A 480 41.33 26.76 5.23
C SER A 480 41.20 27.21 3.76
N LYS A 481 39.97 27.36 3.22
CA LYS A 481 39.71 27.78 1.83
C LYS A 481 39.30 29.25 1.68
N ARG A 482 39.40 30.07 2.72
CA ARG A 482 39.26 31.53 2.59
C ARG A 482 40.62 32.14 2.20
N PRO A 483 40.81 32.65 0.96
CA PRO A 483 42.00 33.42 0.62
C PRO A 483 41.88 34.82 1.22
N GLY A 484 43.02 35.37 1.60
CA GLY A 484 43.14 36.53 2.47
C GLY A 484 42.43 37.80 2.01
N ARG A 485 41.95 38.54 3.01
CA ARG A 485 41.92 39.99 3.00
C ARG A 485 42.55 40.47 4.30
N THR A 486 43.71 41.05 4.17
CA THR A 486 44.55 41.67 5.21
C THR A 486 43.86 42.88 5.84
N LEU A 487 44.16 43.10 7.13
CA LEU A 487 43.95 44.29 7.95
C LEU A 487 42.54 44.89 8.02
N ALA A 488 41.79 44.47 9.04
CA ALA A 488 41.31 45.33 10.13
C ALA A 488 40.42 44.47 11.04
N SER A 489 40.87 44.23 12.26
CA SER A 489 40.03 43.76 13.36
C SER A 489 38.99 44.84 13.67
N VAL A 490 37.90 44.87 12.92
CA VAL A 490 36.68 45.55 13.36
C VAL A 490 36.01 44.56 14.29
N GLU A 491 36.05 44.85 15.59
CA GLU A 491 35.21 44.17 16.56
C GLU A 491 33.78 44.15 16.03
N LYS A 492 33.29 42.97 15.66
CA LYS A 492 31.89 42.76 15.28
C LYS A 492 31.03 43.45 16.32
N THR A 493 30.24 44.42 15.89
CA THR A 493 29.36 45.14 16.82
C THR A 493 28.41 44.13 17.47
N ALA A 494 28.03 44.38 18.72
CA ALA A 494 27.15 43.48 19.46
C ALA A 494 25.83 43.17 18.73
N ASN A 495 25.46 44.00 17.74
CA ASN A 495 24.29 43.80 16.89
C ASN A 495 24.51 42.74 15.79
N GLU A 496 25.69 42.69 15.15
CA GLU A 496 25.99 41.67 14.13
C GLU A 496 26.10 40.26 14.73
N ARG A 497 26.66 40.13 15.94
CA ARG A 497 26.67 38.85 16.67
C ARG A 497 25.26 38.37 17.02
N ARG A 498 24.34 39.31 17.33
CA ARG A 498 22.93 39.00 17.59
C ARG A 498 22.21 38.50 16.34
N GLU A 499 22.50 39.08 15.18
CA GLU A 499 21.90 38.65 13.91
C GLU A 499 22.40 37.27 13.46
N GLU A 500 23.68 36.95 13.68
CA GLU A 500 24.24 35.61 13.41
C GLU A 500 23.63 34.53 14.32
N GLU A 501 23.47 34.78 15.63
CA GLU A 501 22.82 33.83 16.56
C GLU A 501 21.34 33.56 16.22
N MET A 502 20.64 34.55 15.66
CA MET A 502 19.25 34.40 15.24
C MET A 502 19.11 33.73 13.87
N ARG A 503 20.19 33.61 13.09
CA ARG A 503 20.17 33.07 11.72
C ARG A 503 20.15 31.54 11.73
N GLY A 504 18.96 30.97 11.94
CA GLY A 504 18.72 29.52 11.90
C GLY A 504 17.54 29.07 12.76
N MET A 505 17.01 29.94 13.63
CA MET A 505 15.86 29.64 14.48
C MET A 505 14.52 30.02 13.84
N THR A 506 13.45 29.30 14.21
CA THR A 506 12.08 29.58 13.78
C THR A 506 11.59 30.93 14.35
N PRO A 507 10.65 31.62 13.69
CA PRO A 507 10.18 32.95 14.13
C PRO A 507 9.63 32.99 15.57
N GLU A 508 8.98 31.90 16.00
CA GLU A 508 8.40 31.76 17.33
C GLU A 508 9.48 31.64 18.44
N MET A 509 10.57 30.94 18.14
CA MET A 509 11.70 30.75 19.04
C MET A 509 12.54 32.04 19.17
N ARG A 510 12.62 32.84 18.10
CA ARG A 510 13.23 34.19 18.14
C ARG A 510 12.46 35.15 19.06
N MET A 511 11.13 35.20 18.93
CA MET A 511 10.30 36.06 19.79
C MET A 511 10.38 35.67 21.27
N ARG A 512 10.46 34.37 21.58
CA ARG A 512 10.63 33.91 22.96
C ARG A 512 11.97 34.36 23.57
N LEU A 513 13.05 34.26 22.79
CA LEU A 513 14.39 34.63 23.22
C LEU A 513 14.55 36.15 23.39
N GLU A 514 13.88 36.95 22.55
CA GLU A 514 13.80 38.40 22.73
C GLU A 514 13.00 38.80 23.97
N ARG A 515 11.86 38.13 24.25
CA ARG A 515 11.08 38.38 25.48
C ARG A 515 11.89 38.07 26.74
N GLU A 516 12.60 36.95 26.75
CA GLU A 516 13.44 36.54 27.88
C GLU A 516 14.62 37.49 28.10
N ARG A 517 15.27 37.94 27.02
CA ARG A 517 16.33 38.96 27.09
C ARG A 517 15.81 40.30 27.59
N ARG A 518 14.60 40.72 27.16
CA ARG A 518 13.99 41.98 27.59
C ARG A 518 13.57 41.94 29.07
N ALA A 519 13.11 40.78 29.55
CA ALA A 519 12.83 40.56 30.96
C ALA A 519 14.12 40.63 31.80
N ARG A 520 15.19 39.95 31.38
CA ARG A 520 16.47 39.95 32.09
C ARG A 520 17.15 41.33 32.11
N ALA A 521 17.05 42.10 31.03
CA ALA A 521 17.53 43.49 30.99
C ALA A 521 16.70 44.45 31.87
N ALA A 522 15.40 44.20 32.01
CA ALA A 522 14.55 44.95 32.95
C ALA A 522 14.89 44.62 34.41
N GLU A 523 15.15 43.34 34.72
CA GLU A 523 15.61 42.89 36.04
C GLU A 523 16.98 43.49 36.41
N GLU A 524 17.94 43.54 35.47
CA GLU A 524 19.24 44.18 35.72
C GLU A 524 19.14 45.69 35.96
N ARG A 525 18.21 46.38 35.28
CA ARG A 525 17.93 47.81 35.53
C ARG A 525 17.31 48.03 36.89
N PHE A 526 16.36 47.19 37.29
CA PHE A 526 15.78 47.21 38.64
C PHE A 526 16.83 46.94 39.72
N ARG A 527 17.72 45.97 39.48
CA ARG A 527 18.81 45.64 40.40
C ARG A 527 19.84 46.76 40.56
N ARG A 528 20.15 47.49 39.48
CA ARG A 528 21.04 48.67 39.55
C ARG A 528 20.39 49.87 40.25
N MET A 529 19.08 50.07 40.13
CA MET A 529 18.36 51.11 40.90
C MET A 529 18.21 50.78 42.39
N GLN A 530 18.27 49.50 42.77
CA GLN A 530 18.30 49.09 44.19
C GLN A 530 19.68 49.19 44.84
N GLN A 531 20.73 49.38 44.03
CA GLN A 531 22.13 49.49 44.47
C GLN A 531 22.67 50.93 44.43
N SER A 532 21.86 51.91 44.01
CA SER A 532 22.18 53.34 43.97
C SER A 532 21.58 54.10 45.14
#